data_AF-A0A8R2B9T8-F1
#
_entry.id   AF-A0A8R2B9T8-F1
#
_cell.length_a   1.000
_cell.length_b   1.000
_cell.length_c   1.000
_cell.angle_alpha   90.00
_cell.angle_beta   90.00
_cell.angle_gamma   90.00
#
_symmetry.space_group_name_H-M   'P 1'
#
loop_
_entity.id
_entity.type
_entity.pdbx_description
1 polymer ?
#
loop_
_entity_poly.entity_id
_entity_poly.type
_entity_poly.pdbx_seq_one_letter_code
_entity_poly.pdbx_strand_id
1 'polypeptide(L)'
;MAGASLTLMWLDDELETLWCAPANAPAYRKGSVLIAEPLSAEEREESTEEALPQASAESQQSAQRVLHILELVADLLQRNAKKLGDIDAVAGDGDHGIGMERGVLGAVEKAREVAARGAGAGSLLCRAADAWADKAGGTSGALWGVALTALGTAIGDQQSPNAQRVATGVREAKEGIMHFGKAKVGDKTMVDVLVPFSDSLNAAVAEGASLTDAWLAAAQVADKAAQDTAQLVPKMGRARPLAEKSVGTPDAGAISLAMIVNTVGDLLKEHKASQQGA
;
A
#
# COMPACT_ATOMS: atom_id res chain seq x y z
N MET A 1 -2.06 -31.76 -0.06
CA MET A 1 -1.78 -31.94 -1.50
C MET A 1 -1.15 -33.30 -1.71
N ALA A 2 -1.68 -34.12 -2.62
CA ALA A 2 -1.06 -35.39 -3.00
C ALA A 2 -0.21 -35.17 -4.26
N GLY A 3 1.04 -34.76 -4.05
CA GLY A 3 2.03 -34.53 -5.09
C GLY A 3 3.42 -34.50 -4.47
N ALA A 4 4.46 -34.80 -5.26
CA ALA A 4 5.85 -34.78 -4.81
C ALA A 4 6.68 -33.91 -5.76
N SER A 5 7.70 -33.24 -5.21
CA SER A 5 8.73 -32.53 -5.97
C SER A 5 10.07 -33.22 -5.78
N LEU A 6 10.85 -33.32 -6.86
CA LEU A 6 12.23 -33.81 -6.83
C LEU A 6 13.18 -32.65 -7.19
N THR A 7 14.13 -32.36 -6.32
CA THR A 7 15.21 -31.39 -6.56
C THR A 7 16.53 -32.15 -6.65
N LEU A 8 17.30 -31.91 -7.72
CA LEU A 8 18.63 -32.47 -7.94
C LEU A 8 19.65 -31.34 -7.93
N MET A 9 20.74 -31.49 -7.18
CA MET A 9 21.81 -30.51 -7.06
C MET A 9 23.16 -31.22 -7.10
N TRP A 10 24.08 -30.69 -7.92
CA TRP A 10 25.47 -31.10 -7.91
C TRP A 10 26.21 -30.26 -6.87
N LEU A 11 26.99 -30.92 -6.02
CA LEU A 11 27.80 -30.27 -5.01
C LEU A 11 29.21 -30.06 -5.58
N ASP A 12 29.71 -28.84 -5.50
CA ASP A 12 31.14 -28.56 -5.55
C ASP A 12 31.74 -28.64 -4.12
N ASP A 13 33.04 -28.43 -3.98
CA ASP A 13 33.74 -28.60 -2.70
C ASP A 13 33.19 -27.67 -1.58
N GLU A 14 32.77 -26.44 -1.95
CA GLU A 14 32.18 -25.49 -1.00
C GLU A 14 30.78 -25.94 -0.60
N LEU A 15 29.92 -26.26 -1.57
CA LEU A 15 28.56 -26.70 -1.34
C LEU A 15 28.51 -28.04 -0.61
N GLU A 16 29.43 -28.97 -0.85
CA GLU A 16 29.51 -30.23 -0.12
C GLU A 16 29.80 -29.98 1.36
N THR A 17 30.74 -29.07 1.65
CA THR A 17 31.07 -28.66 3.01
C THR A 17 29.86 -28.05 3.72
N LEU A 18 29.17 -27.10 3.07
CA LEU A 18 28.00 -26.44 3.64
C LEU A 18 26.79 -27.38 3.77
N TRP A 19 26.59 -28.27 2.79
CA TRP A 19 25.53 -29.27 2.81
C TRP A 19 25.73 -30.27 3.96
N CYS A 20 26.98 -30.58 4.31
CA CYS A 20 27.34 -31.46 5.41
C CYS A 20 27.44 -30.78 6.78
N ALA A 21 27.41 -29.44 6.82
CA ALA A 21 27.50 -28.69 8.06
C ALA A 21 26.35 -29.04 9.04
N PRO A 22 26.61 -29.03 10.36
CA PRO A 22 25.57 -29.16 11.36
C PRO A 22 24.50 -28.07 11.22
N ALA A 23 23.23 -28.43 11.36
CA ALA A 23 22.09 -27.52 11.26
C ALA A 23 21.00 -27.90 12.28
N ASN A 24 20.36 -26.87 12.85
CA ASN A 24 19.24 -27.03 13.77
C ASN A 24 18.17 -25.96 13.47
N ALA A 25 17.13 -26.36 12.73
CA ALA A 25 15.98 -25.53 12.36
C ALA A 25 14.67 -26.27 12.68
N PRO A 26 13.51 -25.58 12.75
CA PRO A 26 12.24 -26.18 13.19
C PRO A 26 11.82 -27.46 12.46
N ALA A 27 12.19 -27.61 11.19
CA ALA A 27 11.85 -28.76 10.35
C ALA A 27 13.08 -29.52 9.79
N TYR A 28 14.30 -29.16 10.22
CA TYR A 28 15.53 -29.76 9.68
C TYR A 28 16.63 -29.83 10.76
N ARG A 29 17.13 -31.03 11.05
CA ARG A 29 18.21 -31.26 12.02
C ARG A 29 19.25 -32.20 11.45
N LYS A 30 20.52 -31.80 11.52
CA LYS A 30 21.67 -32.58 11.04
C LYS A 30 22.89 -32.26 11.90
N GLY A 31 23.69 -33.28 12.23
CA GLY A 31 24.92 -33.11 13.01
C GLY A 31 24.69 -32.67 14.47
N SER A 32 25.77 -32.26 15.13
CA SER A 32 25.75 -31.71 16.49
C SER A 32 25.93 -30.20 16.43
N VAL A 33 24.95 -29.46 16.92
CA VAL A 33 24.97 -28.00 17.01
C VAL A 33 24.95 -27.63 18.49
N LEU A 34 25.79 -26.68 18.91
CA LEU A 34 25.59 -26.02 20.20
C LEU A 34 24.21 -25.38 20.18
N ILE A 35 23.30 -25.86 21.03
CA ILE A 35 21.95 -25.35 21.10
C ILE A 35 22.06 -23.93 21.67
N ALA A 36 21.82 -22.93 20.83
CA ALA A 36 21.59 -21.57 21.32
C ALA A 36 20.41 -21.62 22.29
N GLU A 37 20.58 -21.07 23.49
CA GLU A 37 19.49 -21.02 24.45
C GLU A 37 18.34 -20.23 23.81
N PRO A 38 17.13 -20.81 23.76
CA PRO A 38 15.99 -20.07 23.25
C PRO A 38 15.78 -18.85 24.14
N LEU A 39 15.59 -17.67 23.52
CA LEU A 39 15.09 -16.49 24.23
C LEU A 39 13.93 -16.91 25.13
N SER A 40 13.98 -16.48 26.38
CA SER A 40 12.90 -16.65 27.35
C SER A 40 11.59 -16.07 26.80
N ALA A 41 10.46 -16.48 27.37
CA ALA A 41 9.18 -15.88 27.00
C ALA A 41 9.22 -14.35 27.20
N GLU A 42 9.89 -13.89 28.26
CA GLU A 42 10.09 -12.48 28.59
C GLU A 42 10.93 -11.74 27.55
N GLU A 43 12.01 -12.32 27.05
CA GLU A 43 12.84 -11.73 25.99
C GLU A 43 12.17 -11.75 24.61
N ARG A 44 11.21 -12.66 24.39
CA ARG A 44 10.37 -12.69 23.18
C ARG A 44 9.20 -11.71 23.27
N GLU A 45 8.69 -11.51 24.48
CA GLU A 45 7.61 -10.59 24.82
C GLU A 45 8.10 -9.19 25.17
N GLU A 46 9.41 -8.92 25.10
CA GLU A 46 9.94 -7.56 25.05
C GLU A 46 9.51 -6.92 23.72
N SER A 47 8.21 -6.65 23.64
CA SER A 47 7.60 -5.77 22.68
C SER A 47 8.32 -4.46 22.90
N THR A 48 9.12 -4.07 21.93
CA THR A 48 9.43 -2.66 21.75
C THR A 48 8.09 -1.98 21.53
N GLU A 49 7.43 -1.55 22.61
CA GLU A 49 6.31 -0.62 22.52
C GLU A 49 6.88 0.59 21.78
N GLU A 50 6.63 0.63 20.48
CA GLU A 50 7.28 1.59 19.63
C GLU A 50 6.81 2.98 20.07
N ALA A 51 7.77 3.80 20.54
CA ALA A 51 7.48 5.12 21.06
C ALA A 51 6.85 5.97 19.96
N LEU A 52 5.72 6.61 20.27
CA LEU A 52 5.08 7.54 19.37
C LEU A 52 5.78 8.90 19.47
N PRO A 53 6.10 9.55 18.33
CA PRO A 53 6.56 10.93 18.34
C PRO A 53 5.54 11.86 18.98
N GLN A 54 6.01 12.95 19.60
CA GLN A 54 5.14 13.99 20.13
C GLN A 54 4.37 14.66 18.98
N ALA A 55 3.04 14.75 19.11
CA ALA A 55 2.15 15.36 18.11
C ALA A 55 1.40 16.57 18.69
N SER A 56 1.07 17.55 17.84
CA SER A 56 0.20 18.65 18.23
C SER A 56 -1.27 18.22 18.29
N ALA A 57 -2.10 18.93 19.07
CA ALA A 57 -3.54 18.66 19.15
C ALA A 57 -4.24 18.76 17.77
N GLU A 58 -3.79 19.70 16.93
CA GLU A 58 -4.29 19.86 15.55
C GLU A 58 -3.94 18.64 14.68
N SER A 59 -2.73 18.10 14.83
CA SER A 59 -2.31 16.89 14.12
C SER A 59 -3.05 15.65 14.62
N GLN A 60 -3.30 15.54 15.93
CA GLN A 60 -4.13 14.47 16.50
C GLN A 60 -5.57 14.53 15.96
N GLN A 61 -6.14 15.72 15.81
CA GLN A 61 -7.46 15.88 15.17
C GLN A 61 -7.41 15.47 13.69
N SER A 62 -6.32 15.82 12.98
CA SER A 62 -6.10 15.38 11.61
C SER A 62 -5.94 13.85 11.51
N ALA A 63 -5.32 13.22 12.51
CA ALA A 63 -5.16 11.77 12.61
C ALA A 63 -6.53 11.07 12.68
N GLN A 64 -7.49 11.61 13.42
CA GLN A 64 -8.86 11.08 13.46
C GLN A 64 -9.56 11.15 12.09
N ARG A 65 -9.31 12.21 11.31
CA ARG A 65 -9.82 12.31 9.93
C ARG A 65 -9.17 11.29 9.00
N VAL A 66 -7.85 11.09 9.13
CA VAL A 66 -7.13 10.06 8.37
C VAL A 66 -7.64 8.66 8.72
N LEU A 67 -7.85 8.37 10.01
CA LEU A 67 -8.44 7.11 10.44
C LEU A 67 -9.81 6.89 9.79
N HIS A 68 -10.67 7.91 9.80
CA HIS A 68 -11.97 7.82 9.14
C HIS A 68 -11.86 7.55 7.64
N ILE A 69 -10.89 8.17 6.95
CA ILE A 69 -10.60 7.87 5.54
C ILE A 69 -10.22 6.40 5.35
N LEU A 70 -9.33 5.86 6.20
CA LEU A 70 -8.92 4.46 6.13
C LEU A 70 -10.09 3.51 6.35
N GLU A 71 -11.02 3.84 7.25
CA GLU A 71 -12.25 3.06 7.48
C GLU A 71 -13.17 3.07 6.26
N LEU A 72 -13.38 4.22 5.61
CA LEU A 72 -14.16 4.30 4.37
C LEU A 72 -13.51 3.52 3.23
N VAL A 73 -12.18 3.56 3.14
CA VAL A 73 -11.42 2.76 2.16
C VAL A 73 -11.52 1.27 2.48
N ALA A 74 -11.56 0.88 3.76
CA ALA A 74 -11.80 -0.51 4.15
C ALA A 74 -13.16 -0.98 3.66
N ASP A 75 -14.22 -0.24 3.95
CA ASP A 75 -15.57 -0.56 3.49
C ASP A 75 -15.67 -0.64 1.96
N LEU A 76 -14.97 0.26 1.25
CA LEU A 76 -14.89 0.24 -0.22
C LEU A 76 -14.25 -1.06 -0.72
N LEU A 77 -13.07 -1.40 -0.20
CA LEU A 77 -12.29 -2.54 -0.66
C LEU A 77 -12.95 -3.86 -0.30
N GLN A 78 -13.53 -3.99 0.89
CA GLN A 78 -14.31 -5.17 1.28
C GLN A 78 -15.48 -5.41 0.31
N ARG A 79 -16.26 -4.37 0.00
CA ARG A 79 -17.39 -4.48 -0.94
C ARG A 79 -16.95 -4.84 -2.37
N ASN A 80 -15.73 -4.47 -2.76
CA ASN A 80 -15.21 -4.69 -4.11
C ASN A 80 -14.17 -5.81 -4.21
N ALA A 81 -13.86 -6.52 -3.12
CA ALA A 81 -12.80 -7.52 -3.08
C ALA A 81 -12.99 -8.59 -4.15
N LYS A 82 -14.21 -9.14 -4.27
CA LYS A 82 -14.53 -10.10 -5.33
C LYS A 82 -14.32 -9.52 -6.72
N LYS A 83 -14.84 -8.31 -6.99
CA LYS A 83 -14.72 -7.65 -8.29
C LYS A 83 -13.25 -7.43 -8.68
N LEU A 84 -12.44 -6.98 -7.74
CA LEU A 84 -11.01 -6.76 -7.96
C LEU A 84 -10.25 -8.07 -8.21
N GLY A 85 -10.60 -9.14 -7.49
CA GLY A 85 -10.09 -10.48 -7.76
C GLY A 85 -10.53 -11.02 -9.12
N ASP A 86 -11.78 -10.80 -9.53
CA ASP A 86 -12.30 -11.21 -10.85
C ASP A 86 -11.55 -10.50 -12.00
N ILE A 87 -11.23 -9.21 -11.85
CA ILE A 87 -10.42 -8.45 -12.82
C ILE A 87 -9.01 -9.02 -12.89
N ASP A 88 -8.38 -9.22 -11.72
CA ASP A 88 -7.01 -9.73 -11.63
C ASP A 88 -6.91 -11.17 -12.19
N ALA A 89 -7.91 -12.02 -12.00
CA ALA A 89 -7.93 -13.40 -12.49
C ALA A 89 -7.94 -13.54 -14.03
N VAL A 90 -8.23 -12.46 -14.78
CA VAL A 90 -8.20 -12.50 -16.26
C VAL A 90 -6.78 -12.73 -16.78
N ALA A 91 -5.77 -12.15 -16.14
CA ALA A 91 -4.38 -12.25 -16.58
C ALA A 91 -3.36 -12.48 -15.45
N GLY A 92 -3.76 -12.35 -14.18
CA GLY A 92 -3.00 -12.64 -12.97
C GLY A 92 -3.54 -13.89 -12.26
N ASP A 93 -3.39 -13.94 -10.94
CA ASP A 93 -3.82 -15.09 -10.11
C ASP A 93 -5.09 -14.84 -9.30
N GLY A 94 -5.67 -13.64 -9.39
CA GLY A 94 -6.97 -13.32 -8.80
C GLY A 94 -6.92 -12.99 -7.31
N ASP A 95 -5.73 -12.74 -6.75
CA ASP A 95 -5.53 -12.48 -5.33
C ASP A 95 -5.59 -10.99 -4.97
N HIS A 96 -5.57 -10.08 -5.95
CA HIS A 96 -5.49 -8.63 -5.71
C HIS A 96 -6.56 -8.11 -4.75
N GLY A 97 -7.81 -8.51 -4.93
CA GLY A 97 -8.92 -8.08 -4.07
C GLY A 97 -8.76 -8.51 -2.61
N ILE A 98 -8.30 -9.75 -2.38
CA ILE A 98 -8.06 -10.29 -1.03
C ILE A 98 -6.84 -9.60 -0.40
N GLY A 99 -5.78 -9.37 -1.18
CA GLY A 99 -4.59 -8.65 -0.72
C GLY A 99 -4.92 -7.22 -0.29
N MET A 100 -5.70 -6.50 -1.09
CA MET A 100 -6.17 -5.14 -0.76
C MET A 100 -7.04 -5.12 0.50
N GLU A 101 -7.99 -6.06 0.64
CA GLU A 101 -8.83 -6.20 1.84
C GLU A 101 -8.00 -6.46 3.10
N ARG A 102 -7.06 -7.42 3.05
CA ARG A 102 -6.20 -7.73 4.20
C ARG A 102 -5.31 -6.55 4.58
N GLY A 103 -4.73 -5.88 3.58
CA GLY A 103 -3.89 -4.70 3.77
C GLY A 103 -4.63 -3.58 4.50
N VAL A 104 -5.79 -3.18 3.98
CA VAL A 104 -6.55 -2.08 4.57
C VAL A 104 -7.06 -2.41 5.97
N LEU A 105 -7.48 -3.65 6.22
CA LEU A 105 -7.92 -4.04 7.57
C LEU A 105 -6.78 -3.98 8.58
N GLY A 106 -5.58 -4.45 8.20
CA GLY A 106 -4.39 -4.29 9.03
C GLY A 106 -4.03 -2.82 9.28
N ALA A 107 -4.14 -1.99 8.25
CA ALA A 107 -3.90 -0.55 8.36
C ALA A 107 -4.89 0.14 9.30
N VAL A 108 -6.19 -0.19 9.22
CA VAL A 108 -7.24 0.36 10.10
C VAL A 108 -7.03 -0.09 11.54
N GLU A 109 -6.74 -1.38 11.77
CA GLU A 109 -6.45 -1.89 13.11
C GLU A 109 -5.29 -1.13 13.75
N LYS A 110 -4.18 -0.98 13.03
CA LYS A 110 -3.01 -0.26 13.53
C LYS A 110 -3.28 1.23 13.71
N ALA A 111 -4.01 1.86 12.78
CA ALA A 111 -4.40 3.26 12.88
C ALA A 111 -5.27 3.53 14.12
N ARG A 112 -6.22 2.66 14.45
CA ARG A 112 -7.06 2.76 15.67
C ARG A 112 -6.21 2.67 16.93
N GLU A 113 -5.29 1.70 16.99
CA GLU A 113 -4.37 1.52 18.12
C GLU A 113 -3.54 2.80 18.37
N VAL A 114 -2.86 3.31 17.35
CA VAL A 114 -1.95 4.46 17.51
C VAL A 114 -2.70 5.79 17.70
N ALA A 115 -3.90 5.92 17.11
CA ALA A 115 -4.77 7.07 17.35
C ALA A 115 -5.22 7.13 18.82
N ALA A 116 -5.58 5.99 19.42
CA ALA A 116 -5.95 5.90 20.84
C ALA A 116 -4.78 6.28 21.79
N ARG A 117 -3.55 6.10 21.32
CA ARG A 117 -2.31 6.49 22.03
C ARG A 117 -1.86 7.93 21.72
N GLY A 118 -2.63 8.70 20.96
CA GLY A 118 -2.38 10.12 20.69
C GLY A 118 -1.39 10.40 19.55
N ALA A 119 -1.24 9.48 18.58
CA ALA A 119 -0.43 9.72 17.39
C ALA A 119 -0.91 10.93 16.58
N GLY A 120 0.04 11.64 15.97
CA GLY A 120 -0.25 12.62 14.92
C GLY A 120 -0.58 11.96 13.58
N ALA A 121 -1.05 12.75 12.62
CA ALA A 121 -1.49 12.24 11.33
C ALA A 121 -0.37 11.56 10.52
N GLY A 122 0.84 12.11 10.57
CA GLY A 122 1.99 11.55 9.87
C GLY A 122 2.41 10.19 10.44
N SER A 123 2.58 10.13 11.76
CA SER A 123 2.86 8.88 12.48
C SER A 123 1.77 7.84 12.26
N LEU A 124 0.50 8.23 12.30
CA LEU A 124 -0.61 7.31 12.06
C LEU A 124 -0.52 6.68 10.65
N LEU A 125 -0.28 7.49 9.61
CA LEU A 125 -0.13 6.98 8.24
C LEU A 125 1.07 6.03 8.11
N CYS A 126 2.23 6.37 8.67
CA CYS A 126 3.40 5.50 8.60
C CYS A 126 3.15 4.15 9.28
N ARG A 127 2.53 4.13 10.46
CA ARG A 127 2.20 2.87 11.16
C ARG A 127 1.13 2.05 10.42
N ALA A 128 0.14 2.73 9.85
CA ALA A 128 -0.85 2.09 8.99
C ALA A 128 -0.20 1.52 7.72
N ALA A 129 0.81 2.18 7.17
CA ALA A 129 1.58 1.74 6.01
C ALA A 129 2.33 0.44 6.27
N ASP A 130 3.04 0.37 7.41
CA ASP A 130 3.78 -0.83 7.84
C ASP A 130 2.81 -2.01 8.00
N ALA A 131 1.68 -1.79 8.68
CA ALA A 131 0.66 -2.81 8.86
C ALA A 131 -0.01 -3.23 7.53
N TRP A 132 -0.25 -2.29 6.61
CA TRP A 132 -0.75 -2.62 5.28
C TRP A 132 0.21 -3.55 4.55
N ALA A 133 1.50 -3.18 4.51
CA ALA A 133 2.53 -3.93 3.81
C ALA A 133 2.68 -5.35 4.38
N ASP A 134 2.62 -5.50 5.70
CA ASP A 134 2.68 -6.79 6.40
C ASP A 134 1.47 -7.69 6.09
N LYS A 135 0.25 -7.13 6.12
CA LYS A 135 -0.98 -7.93 5.99
C LYS A 135 -1.42 -8.22 4.56
N ALA A 136 -1.19 -7.29 3.62
CA ALA A 136 -1.65 -7.45 2.24
C ALA A 136 -0.92 -8.58 1.51
N GLY A 137 0.38 -8.69 1.74
CA GLY A 137 1.27 -9.53 0.94
C GLY A 137 1.42 -9.05 -0.51
N GLY A 138 2.31 -9.71 -1.26
CA GLY A 138 2.53 -9.42 -2.68
C GLY A 138 3.09 -8.02 -2.98
N THR A 139 3.16 -7.68 -4.26
CA THR A 139 3.71 -6.39 -4.70
C THR A 139 2.80 -5.23 -4.34
N SER A 140 1.48 -5.38 -4.47
CA SER A 140 0.51 -4.34 -4.12
C SER A 140 0.62 -3.90 -2.67
N GLY A 141 0.84 -4.84 -1.73
CA GLY A 141 1.07 -4.52 -0.32
C GLY A 141 2.27 -3.62 -0.10
N ALA A 142 3.41 -3.96 -0.70
CA ALA A 142 4.63 -3.17 -0.61
C ALA A 142 4.47 -1.76 -1.22
N LEU A 143 3.79 -1.65 -2.37
CA LEU A 143 3.56 -0.36 -3.03
C LEU A 143 2.66 0.58 -2.22
N TRP A 144 1.59 0.05 -1.60
CA TRP A 144 0.74 0.83 -0.69
C TRP A 144 1.47 1.25 0.58
N GLY A 145 2.33 0.38 1.12
CA GLY A 145 3.24 0.76 2.21
C GLY A 145 4.11 1.97 1.83
N VAL A 146 4.75 1.94 0.65
CA VAL A 146 5.54 3.08 0.15
C VAL A 146 4.69 4.35 0.01
N ALA A 147 3.49 4.25 -0.56
CA ALA A 147 2.63 5.40 -0.77
C ALA A 147 2.17 6.06 0.55
N LEU A 148 1.70 5.25 1.49
CA LEU A 148 1.21 5.75 2.78
C LEU A 148 2.34 6.31 3.64
N THR A 149 3.52 5.71 3.62
CA THR A 149 4.71 6.23 4.33
C THR A 149 5.16 7.58 3.74
N ALA A 150 5.16 7.72 2.41
CA ALA A 150 5.50 8.99 1.76
C ALA A 150 4.50 10.10 2.15
N LEU A 151 3.20 9.79 2.12
CA LEU A 151 2.16 10.72 2.58
C LEU A 151 2.36 11.09 4.06
N GLY A 152 2.55 10.10 4.93
CA GLY A 152 2.77 10.31 6.37
C GLY A 152 3.96 11.22 6.66
N THR A 153 5.06 10.98 5.95
CA THR A 153 6.29 11.79 6.08
C THR A 153 6.06 13.24 5.66
N ALA A 154 5.41 13.47 4.51
CA ALA A 154 5.16 14.82 4.00
C ALA A 154 4.22 15.63 4.92
N ILE A 155 3.17 14.99 5.47
CA ILE A 155 2.19 15.67 6.34
C ILE A 155 2.66 15.82 7.80
N GLY A 156 3.54 14.95 8.30
CA GLY A 156 4.13 15.02 9.64
C GLY A 156 3.13 15.14 10.80
N ASP A 157 3.64 15.50 11.99
CA ASP A 157 2.89 15.41 13.25
C ASP A 157 2.63 16.74 13.98
N GLN A 158 3.03 17.87 13.40
CA GLN A 158 3.03 19.15 14.12
C GLN A 158 1.90 20.11 13.71
N GLN A 159 1.32 19.94 12.52
CA GLN A 159 0.35 20.89 11.97
C GLN A 159 -0.72 20.14 11.17
N SER A 160 -1.90 20.75 11.04
CA SER A 160 -2.91 20.29 10.10
C SER A 160 -2.36 20.28 8.66
N PRO A 161 -2.57 19.21 7.87
CA PRO A 161 -2.07 19.14 6.50
C PRO A 161 -2.75 20.21 5.61
N ASN A 162 -1.94 20.97 4.87
CA ASN A 162 -2.43 21.88 3.84
C ASN A 162 -2.33 21.24 2.44
N ALA A 163 -2.90 21.90 1.43
CA ALA A 163 -2.91 21.41 0.05
C ALA A 163 -1.50 21.07 -0.48
N GLN A 164 -0.52 21.94 -0.19
CA GLN A 164 0.86 21.77 -0.64
C GLN A 164 1.52 20.53 -0.05
N ARG A 165 1.33 20.26 1.25
CA ARG A 165 1.92 19.08 1.93
C ARG A 165 1.30 17.79 1.42
N VAL A 166 -0.01 17.78 1.19
CA VAL A 166 -0.71 16.62 0.61
C VAL A 166 -0.24 16.36 -0.82
N ALA A 167 -0.18 17.39 -1.68
CA ALA A 167 0.30 17.25 -3.06
C ALA A 167 1.76 16.77 -3.12
N THR A 168 2.61 17.29 -2.21
CA THR A 168 4.00 16.84 -2.04
C THR A 168 4.06 15.37 -1.68
N GLY A 169 3.29 14.92 -0.69
CA GLY A 169 3.27 13.51 -0.29
C GLY A 169 2.77 12.58 -1.41
N VAL A 170 1.78 13.01 -2.21
CA VAL A 170 1.35 12.25 -3.41
C VAL A 170 2.45 12.18 -4.46
N ARG A 171 3.20 13.26 -4.68
CA ARG A 171 4.34 13.28 -5.61
C ARG A 171 5.46 12.35 -5.12
N GLU A 172 5.77 12.36 -3.83
CA GLU A 172 6.77 11.47 -3.23
C GLU A 172 6.31 10.00 -3.26
N ALA A 173 5.02 9.73 -3.05
CA ALA A 173 4.44 8.40 -3.22
C ALA A 173 4.60 7.88 -4.67
N LYS A 174 4.33 8.74 -5.66
CA LYS A 174 4.57 8.44 -7.09
C LYS A 174 6.04 8.08 -7.33
N GLU A 175 6.96 8.95 -6.90
CA GLU A 175 8.40 8.76 -7.09
C GLU A 175 8.90 7.48 -6.39
N GLY A 176 8.45 7.24 -5.16
CA GLY A 176 8.76 6.05 -4.38
C GLY A 176 8.26 4.75 -5.03
N ILE A 177 7.00 4.72 -5.47
CA ILE A 177 6.42 3.55 -6.17
C ILE A 177 7.16 3.26 -7.47
N MET A 178 7.46 4.28 -8.27
CA MET A 178 8.20 4.11 -9.52
C MET A 178 9.64 3.65 -9.26
N HIS A 179 10.28 4.19 -8.21
CA HIS A 179 11.62 3.77 -7.82
C HIS A 179 11.65 2.31 -7.35
N PHE A 180 10.70 1.90 -6.52
CA PHE A 180 10.63 0.54 -5.97
C PHE A 180 10.17 -0.48 -7.01
N GLY A 181 9.04 -0.24 -7.65
CA GLY A 181 8.40 -1.16 -8.60
C GLY A 181 8.95 -1.13 -10.02
N LYS A 182 9.78 -0.12 -10.37
CA LYS A 182 10.39 0.11 -11.69
C LYS A 182 9.41 0.29 -12.86
N ALA A 183 8.11 0.28 -12.58
CA ALA A 183 7.05 0.48 -13.56
C ALA A 183 7.01 1.93 -14.07
N LYS A 184 6.59 2.09 -15.32
CA LYS A 184 6.40 3.36 -16.01
C LYS A 184 4.97 3.42 -16.56
N VAL A 185 4.54 4.63 -16.93
CA VAL A 185 3.30 4.81 -17.69
C VAL A 185 3.41 4.01 -19.00
N GLY A 186 2.36 3.26 -19.31
CA GLY A 186 2.26 2.32 -20.43
C GLY A 186 2.66 0.89 -20.09
N ASP A 187 2.96 0.56 -18.82
CA ASP A 187 3.29 -0.79 -18.38
C ASP A 187 2.08 -1.61 -17.91
N LYS A 188 0.89 -0.97 -17.83
CA LYS A 188 -0.38 -1.52 -17.34
C LYS A 188 -0.31 -1.91 -15.87
N THR A 189 -0.18 -0.89 -15.02
CA THR A 189 -0.10 -1.01 -13.57
C THR A 189 -0.81 0.17 -12.90
N MET A 190 -0.85 0.21 -11.56
CA MET A 190 -1.30 1.39 -10.83
C MET A 190 -0.53 2.68 -11.17
N VAL A 191 0.69 2.59 -11.72
CA VAL A 191 1.48 3.75 -12.14
C VAL A 191 0.80 4.52 -13.28
N ASP A 192 0.03 3.84 -14.13
CA ASP A 192 -0.76 4.47 -15.19
C ASP A 192 -1.82 5.43 -14.65
N VAL A 193 -2.23 5.26 -13.39
CA VAL A 193 -3.19 6.12 -12.69
C VAL A 193 -2.47 7.10 -11.77
N LEU A 194 -1.50 6.62 -10.99
CA LEU A 194 -0.81 7.41 -9.97
C LEU A 194 -0.06 8.60 -10.57
N VAL A 195 0.61 8.42 -11.71
CA VAL A 195 1.38 9.47 -12.37
C VAL A 195 0.47 10.62 -12.82
N PRO A 196 -0.55 10.41 -13.68
CA PRO A 196 -1.39 11.51 -14.14
C PRO A 196 -2.26 12.10 -13.02
N PHE A 197 -2.67 11.31 -12.01
CA PHE A 197 -3.33 11.83 -10.81
C PHE A 197 -2.41 12.80 -10.04
N SER A 198 -1.18 12.36 -9.74
CA SER A 198 -0.19 13.16 -9.01
C SER A 198 0.15 14.45 -9.75
N ASP A 199 0.37 14.38 -11.06
CA ASP A 199 0.73 15.54 -11.88
C ASP A 199 -0.41 16.56 -11.95
N SER A 200 -1.65 16.09 -12.13
CA SER A 200 -2.85 16.95 -12.13
C SER A 200 -3.07 17.63 -10.77
N LEU A 201 -2.97 16.87 -9.67
CA LEU A 201 -3.10 17.40 -8.31
C LEU A 201 -2.04 18.47 -8.02
N ASN A 202 -0.78 18.20 -8.34
CA ASN A 202 0.31 19.13 -8.07
C ASN A 202 0.20 20.41 -8.93
N ALA A 203 -0.20 20.29 -10.20
CA ALA A 203 -0.41 21.44 -11.06
C ALA A 203 -1.53 22.36 -10.52
N ALA A 204 -2.70 21.79 -10.20
CA ALA A 204 -3.83 22.57 -9.67
C ALA A 204 -3.51 23.24 -8.33
N VAL A 205 -2.79 22.55 -7.42
CA VAL A 205 -2.36 23.14 -6.15
C VAL A 205 -1.34 24.27 -6.37
N ALA A 206 -0.41 24.12 -7.32
CA ALA A 206 0.55 25.16 -7.68
C ALA A 206 -0.13 26.40 -8.29
N GLU A 207 -1.26 26.23 -8.97
CA GLU A 207 -2.12 27.30 -9.50
C GLU A 207 -3.00 27.95 -8.41
N GLY A 208 -2.94 27.48 -7.17
CA GLY A 208 -3.66 28.04 -6.03
C GLY A 208 -5.07 27.46 -5.82
N ALA A 209 -5.42 26.35 -6.48
CA ALA A 209 -6.68 25.66 -6.20
C ALA A 209 -6.72 25.13 -4.76
N SER A 210 -7.92 25.09 -4.18
CA SER A 210 -8.12 24.42 -2.89
C SER A 210 -7.81 22.93 -3.01
N LEU A 211 -7.42 22.28 -1.89
CA LEU A 211 -7.15 20.83 -1.89
C LEU A 211 -8.34 20.04 -2.43
N THR A 212 -9.57 20.37 -2.02
CA THR A 212 -10.78 19.69 -2.49
C THR A 212 -10.95 19.82 -4.00
N ASP A 213 -10.82 21.02 -4.57
CA ASP A 213 -11.04 21.23 -6.00
C ASP A 213 -9.93 20.56 -6.83
N ALA A 214 -8.68 20.68 -6.40
CA ALA A 214 -7.53 20.03 -7.04
C ALA A 214 -7.66 18.50 -7.01
N TRP A 215 -8.07 17.94 -5.87
CA TRP A 215 -8.25 16.49 -5.71
C TRP A 215 -9.39 15.96 -6.57
N LEU A 216 -10.54 16.64 -6.62
CA LEU A 216 -11.67 16.23 -7.45
C LEU A 216 -11.33 16.27 -8.94
N ALA A 217 -10.60 17.30 -9.41
CA ALA A 217 -10.12 17.36 -10.78
C ALA A 217 -9.13 16.23 -11.10
N ALA A 218 -8.19 15.96 -10.19
CA ALA A 218 -7.24 14.87 -10.34
C ALA A 218 -7.91 13.48 -10.31
N ALA A 219 -8.96 13.29 -9.50
CA ALA A 219 -9.72 12.04 -9.43
C ALA A 219 -10.40 11.69 -10.76
N GLN A 220 -10.93 12.69 -11.50
CA GLN A 220 -11.46 12.47 -12.84
C GLN A 220 -10.40 11.99 -13.83
N VAL A 221 -9.17 12.50 -13.71
CA VAL A 221 -8.03 12.03 -14.49
C VAL A 221 -7.68 10.59 -14.13
N ALA A 222 -7.71 10.25 -12.83
CA ALA A 222 -7.45 8.90 -12.34
C ALA A 222 -8.47 7.88 -12.88
N ASP A 223 -9.76 8.22 -12.90
CA ASP A 223 -10.82 7.36 -13.43
C ASP A 223 -10.61 7.03 -14.90
N LYS A 224 -10.36 8.06 -15.71
CA LYS A 224 -10.10 7.88 -17.13
C LYS A 224 -8.85 7.01 -17.34
N ALA A 225 -7.76 7.34 -16.64
CA ALA A 225 -6.51 6.60 -16.74
C ALA A 225 -6.67 5.12 -16.35
N ALA A 226 -7.48 4.83 -15.33
CA ALA A 226 -7.73 3.46 -14.91
C ALA A 226 -8.46 2.65 -15.98
N GLN A 227 -9.48 3.24 -16.62
CA GLN A 227 -10.18 2.58 -17.73
C GLN A 227 -9.28 2.41 -18.95
N ASP A 228 -8.46 3.42 -19.29
CA ASP A 228 -7.57 3.40 -20.44
C ASP A 228 -6.51 2.28 -20.35
N THR A 229 -6.21 1.79 -19.14
CA THR A 229 -5.34 0.60 -18.98
C THR A 229 -5.86 -0.64 -19.71
N ALA A 230 -7.16 -0.74 -20.01
CA ALA A 230 -7.72 -1.84 -20.80
C ALA A 230 -7.11 -1.92 -22.21
N GLN A 231 -6.62 -0.82 -22.75
CA GLN A 231 -6.00 -0.76 -24.08
C GLN A 231 -4.52 -1.12 -24.07
N LEU A 232 -3.92 -1.25 -22.88
CA LEU A 232 -2.49 -1.51 -22.72
C LEU A 232 -2.20 -3.02 -22.72
N VAL A 233 -0.97 -3.34 -23.12
CA VAL A 233 -0.40 -4.69 -22.99
C VAL A 233 0.50 -4.69 -21.75
N PRO A 234 0.30 -5.60 -20.78
CA PRO A 234 1.09 -5.61 -19.55
C PRO A 234 2.54 -5.98 -19.81
N LYS A 235 3.45 -5.13 -19.29
CA LYS A 235 4.91 -5.34 -19.38
C LYS A 235 5.52 -5.75 -18.04
N MET A 236 4.75 -5.61 -16.96
CA MET A 236 5.17 -5.82 -15.59
C MET A 236 4.20 -6.75 -14.85
N GLY A 237 4.64 -7.26 -13.69
CA GLY A 237 3.78 -8.02 -12.78
C GLY A 237 3.33 -9.38 -13.31
N ARG A 238 2.35 -9.96 -12.62
CA ARG A 238 1.82 -11.30 -12.88
C ARG A 238 1.03 -11.40 -14.18
N ALA A 239 0.58 -10.27 -14.72
CA ALA A 239 -0.15 -10.19 -15.99
C ALA A 239 0.75 -10.37 -17.24
N ARG A 240 2.06 -10.13 -17.12
CA ARG A 240 3.01 -10.17 -18.25
C ARG A 240 3.02 -11.51 -19.02
N PRO A 241 3.00 -12.70 -18.39
CA PRO A 241 3.02 -13.97 -19.12
C PRO A 241 1.75 -14.23 -19.96
N LEU A 242 0.63 -13.57 -19.65
CA LEU A 242 -0.66 -13.71 -20.32
C LEU A 242 -1.08 -12.40 -21.02
N ALA A 243 -0.10 -11.64 -21.52
CA ALA A 243 -0.28 -10.25 -21.92
C ALA A 243 -1.42 -10.01 -22.94
N GLU A 244 -1.58 -10.89 -23.93
CA GLU A 244 -2.64 -10.76 -24.94
C GLU A 244 -4.05 -10.97 -24.35
N LYS A 245 -4.21 -11.83 -23.34
CA LYS A 245 -5.50 -12.04 -22.66
C LYS A 245 -5.93 -10.85 -21.81
N SER A 246 -4.97 -10.02 -21.41
CA SER A 246 -5.21 -8.86 -20.55
C SER A 246 -5.78 -7.66 -21.33
N VAL A 247 -5.58 -7.61 -22.65
CA VAL A 247 -6.11 -6.54 -23.51
C VAL A 247 -7.64 -6.61 -23.53
N GLY A 248 -8.28 -5.46 -23.34
CA GLY A 248 -9.74 -5.32 -23.20
C GLY A 248 -10.23 -5.34 -21.75
N THR A 249 -9.39 -5.70 -20.79
CA THR A 249 -9.73 -5.69 -19.36
C THR A 249 -8.84 -4.67 -18.63
N PRO A 250 -9.38 -3.72 -17.83
CA PRO A 250 -8.57 -2.80 -17.03
C PRO A 250 -7.63 -3.52 -16.03
N ASP A 251 -6.55 -2.85 -15.62
CA ASP A 251 -5.66 -3.35 -14.55
C ASP A 251 -6.32 -3.24 -13.16
N ALA A 252 -6.21 -4.28 -12.34
CA ALA A 252 -6.83 -4.31 -11.01
C ALA A 252 -6.20 -3.29 -10.05
N GLY A 253 -4.87 -3.11 -10.13
CA GLY A 253 -4.14 -2.10 -9.36
C GLY A 253 -4.60 -0.69 -9.69
N ALA A 254 -4.64 -0.35 -10.99
CA ALA A 254 -5.15 0.92 -11.51
C ALA A 254 -6.60 1.20 -11.06
N ILE A 255 -7.50 0.23 -11.22
CA ILE A 255 -8.90 0.35 -10.82
C ILE A 255 -9.02 0.58 -9.31
N SER A 256 -8.31 -0.20 -8.49
CA SER A 256 -8.36 -0.04 -7.04
C SER A 256 -7.84 1.32 -6.57
N LEU A 257 -6.78 1.84 -7.19
CA LEU A 257 -6.26 3.18 -6.89
C LEU A 257 -7.27 4.27 -7.26
N ALA A 258 -7.89 4.18 -8.45
CA ALA A 258 -8.93 5.13 -8.86
C ALA A 258 -10.13 5.13 -7.90
N MET A 259 -10.60 3.96 -7.47
CA MET A 259 -11.66 3.86 -6.47
C MET A 259 -11.29 4.57 -5.16
N ILE A 260 -10.07 4.35 -4.66
CA ILE A 260 -9.60 4.94 -3.40
C ILE A 260 -9.50 6.46 -3.49
N VAL A 261 -8.90 7.01 -4.56
CA VAL A 261 -8.78 8.47 -4.70
C VAL A 261 -10.14 9.14 -4.82
N ASN A 262 -11.13 8.49 -5.45
CA ASN A 262 -12.50 9.00 -5.49
C ASN A 262 -13.17 8.99 -4.11
N THR A 263 -13.00 7.92 -3.33
CA THR A 263 -13.53 7.87 -1.95
C THR A 263 -12.96 8.99 -1.08
N VAL A 264 -11.68 9.32 -1.22
CA VAL A 264 -11.07 10.48 -0.55
C VAL A 264 -11.67 11.79 -1.07
N GLY A 265 -11.86 11.91 -2.38
CA GLY A 265 -12.46 13.09 -3.02
C GLY A 265 -13.88 13.38 -2.54
N ASP A 266 -14.71 12.34 -2.41
CA ASP A 266 -16.08 12.46 -1.91
C ASP A 266 -16.12 13.00 -0.47
N LEU A 267 -15.26 12.49 0.41
CA LEU A 267 -15.16 13.01 1.78
C LEU A 267 -14.69 14.48 1.82
N LEU A 268 -13.70 14.84 1.01
CA LEU A 268 -13.23 16.23 0.90
C LEU A 268 -14.35 17.18 0.43
N LYS A 269 -15.23 16.70 -0.45
CA LYS A 269 -16.39 17.43 -0.95
C LYS A 269 -17.45 17.61 0.13
N GLU A 270 -17.79 16.56 0.87
CA GLU A 270 -18.73 16.62 2.00
C GLU A 270 -18.26 17.58 3.09
N HIS A 271 -16.97 17.59 3.39
CA HIS A 271 -16.39 18.52 4.36
C HIS A 271 -16.49 19.98 3.89
N LYS A 272 -16.20 20.24 2.60
CA LYS A 272 -16.33 21.58 2.01
C LYS A 272 -17.79 22.07 2.05
N ALA A 273 -18.76 21.21 1.75
CA ALA A 273 -20.18 21.54 1.82
C ALA A 273 -20.63 21.87 3.26
N SER A 274 -20.14 21.10 4.23
CA SER A 274 -20.46 21.31 5.66
C SER A 274 -19.89 22.63 6.20
N GLN A 275 -18.74 23.08 5.69
CA GLN A 275 -18.15 24.37 6.06
C GLN A 275 -18.80 25.58 5.39
N GLN A 276 -19.42 25.40 4.22
CA GLN A 276 -20.11 26.48 3.50
C GLN A 276 -21.57 26.67 3.94
N GLY A 277 -22.15 25.67 4.60
CA GLY A 277 -23.50 25.71 5.16
C GLY A 277 -23.59 26.10 6.64
N ALA A 278 -22.46 26.34 7.30
CA ALA A 278 -22.33 26.78 8.70
C ALA A 278 -21.89 28.25 8.77
#